data_AF-A0A925PQ38-F1
#
_entry.id   AF-A0A925PQ38-F1
#
_cell.length_a   1.000
_cell.length_b   1.000
_cell.length_c   1.000
_cell.angle_alpha   90.00
_cell.angle_beta   90.00
_cell.angle_gamma   90.00
#
_symmetry.space_group_name_H-M   'P 1'
#
loop_
_entity.id
_entity.type
_entity.pdbx_description
1 polymer ?
#
loop_
_entity_poly.entity_id
_entity_poly.type
_entity_poly.pdbx_seq_one_letter_code
_entity_poly.pdbx_strand_id
1 'polypeptide(L)'
;MKPFVKPGAAKDEDKTMPAMTLPELCSEAADHVAKARLSLSDDGGNADRALLHLDEAILCLRRLLAHGRSSAVNGERSRPRSV
;
A
#
# COMPACT_ATOMS: atom_id res chain seq x y z
N MET A 1 26.20 -30.64 32.63
CA MET A 1 24.74 -30.61 32.89
C MET A 1 24.33 -29.20 33.33
N LYS A 2 23.36 -28.60 32.61
CA LYS A 2 22.55 -27.37 32.89
C LYS A 2 23.26 -25.99 32.89
N PRO A 3 22.54 -24.89 32.57
CA PRO A 3 21.70 -24.72 31.38
C PRO A 3 21.95 -23.39 30.63
N PHE A 4 21.49 -23.40 29.39
CA PHE A 4 21.33 -22.30 28.45
C PHE A 4 20.42 -21.19 29.04
N VAL A 5 20.85 -19.92 29.01
CA VAL A 5 19.94 -18.78 29.20
C VAL A 5 20.23 -17.74 28.12
N LYS A 6 19.21 -17.51 27.29
CA LYS A 6 19.16 -16.58 26.16
C LYS A 6 18.46 -15.30 26.67
N PRO A 7 19.07 -14.11 26.64
CA PRO A 7 18.33 -12.88 26.89
C PRO A 7 17.59 -12.47 25.61
N GLY A 8 16.30 -12.17 25.79
CA GLY A 8 15.29 -12.05 24.75
C GLY A 8 15.59 -11.00 23.69
N ALA A 9 15.29 -11.37 22.45
CA ALA A 9 15.00 -10.41 21.40
C ALA A 9 13.76 -9.62 21.83
N ALA A 10 13.93 -8.32 21.98
CA ALA A 10 12.85 -7.36 22.07
C ALA A 10 11.87 -7.66 20.94
N LYS A 11 10.59 -7.77 21.29
CA LYS A 11 9.52 -7.74 20.30
C LYS A 11 9.57 -6.34 19.71
N ASP A 12 10.13 -6.22 18.51
CA ASP A 12 9.81 -5.12 17.62
C ASP A 12 8.29 -5.15 17.45
N GLU A 13 7.60 -4.29 18.20
CA GLU A 13 6.24 -3.90 17.90
C GLU A 13 6.29 -3.11 16.60
N ASP A 14 6.40 -3.89 15.51
CA ASP A 14 6.02 -3.52 14.17
C ASP A 14 4.55 -3.13 14.24
N LYS A 15 4.31 -1.87 14.58
CA LYS A 15 3.02 -1.22 14.51
C LYS A 15 2.74 -0.99 13.03
N THR A 16 2.74 -2.07 12.25
CA THR A 16 2.20 -2.11 10.90
C THR A 16 0.76 -1.70 11.03
N MET A 17 0.51 -0.43 10.68
CA MET A 17 -0.77 -0.02 10.13
C MET A 17 -1.23 -1.15 9.20
N PRO A 18 -2.48 -1.63 9.32
CA PRO A 18 -2.95 -2.75 8.52
C PRO A 18 -2.64 -2.45 7.05
N ALA A 19 -1.84 -3.33 6.43
CA ALA A 19 -1.50 -3.19 5.03
C ALA A 19 -2.82 -3.21 4.26
N MET A 20 -3.21 -2.04 3.73
CA MET A 20 -4.43 -1.89 2.94
C MET A 20 -4.43 -2.95 1.83
N THR A 21 -5.57 -3.59 1.65
CA THR A 21 -5.75 -4.60 0.63
C THR A 21 -5.81 -3.96 -0.77
N LEU A 22 -5.56 -4.75 -1.82
CA LEU A 22 -5.64 -4.25 -3.20
C LEU A 22 -6.99 -3.59 -3.53
N PRO A 23 -8.16 -4.16 -3.14
CA PRO A 23 -9.44 -3.51 -3.36
C PRO A 23 -9.57 -2.15 -2.64
N GLU A 24 -9.07 -2.03 -1.41
CA GLU A 24 -9.10 -0.79 -0.65
C GLU A 24 -8.24 0.30 -1.32
N LEU A 25 -7.01 -0.05 -1.74
CA LEU A 25 -6.13 0.88 -2.46
C LEU A 25 -6.75 1.37 -3.78
N CYS A 26 -7.44 0.49 -4.52
CA CYS A 26 -8.15 0.84 -5.74
C CYS A 26 -9.34 1.77 -5.45
N SER A 27 -10.14 1.46 -4.43
CA SER A 27 -11.29 2.28 -4.03
C SER A 27 -10.85 3.67 -3.60
N GLU A 28 -9.81 3.76 -2.77
CA GLU A 28 -9.32 5.02 -2.24
C GLU A 28 -8.68 5.90 -3.33
N ALA A 29 -7.93 5.29 -4.26
CA ALA A 29 -7.44 5.99 -5.44
C ALA A 29 -8.59 6.58 -6.30
N ALA A 30 -9.66 5.81 -6.51
CA ALA A 30 -10.83 6.26 -7.27
C ALA A 30 -11.56 7.43 -6.57
N ASP A 31 -11.70 7.35 -5.24
CA ASP A 31 -12.32 8.42 -4.44
C ASP A 31 -11.52 9.72 -4.52
N HIS A 32 -10.19 9.63 -4.45
CA HIS A 32 -9.31 10.78 -4.60
C HIS A 32 -9.44 11.41 -6.00
N VAL A 33 -9.48 10.61 -7.06
CA VAL A 33 -9.74 11.12 -8.43
C VAL A 33 -11.11 11.79 -8.53
N ALA A 34 -12.16 11.21 -7.93
CA ALA A 34 -13.49 11.81 -7.92
C ALA A 34 -13.50 13.17 -7.21
N LYS A 35 -12.86 13.28 -6.04
CA LYS A 35 -12.71 14.54 -5.29
C LYS A 35 -11.91 15.59 -6.08
N ALA A 36 -10.86 15.18 -6.78
CA ALA A 36 -10.09 16.07 -7.65
C ALA A 36 -10.97 16.63 -8.78
N ARG A 37 -11.75 15.77 -9.45
CA ARG A 37 -12.70 16.19 -10.50
C ARG A 37 -13.72 17.19 -9.98
N LEU A 38 -14.32 16.91 -8.82
CA LEU A 38 -15.27 17.84 -8.18
C LEU A 38 -14.62 19.19 -7.86
N SER A 39 -13.38 19.19 -7.38
CA SER A 39 -12.64 20.42 -7.05
C SER A 39 -12.34 21.28 -8.29
N LEU A 40 -12.19 20.66 -9.46
CA LEU A 40 -11.98 21.36 -10.74
C LEU A 40 -13.29 21.79 -11.41
N SER A 41 -14.39 21.07 -11.16
CA SER A 41 -15.70 21.36 -11.73
C SER A 41 -16.50 22.42 -10.99
N ASP A 42 -16.10 22.77 -9.76
CA ASP A 42 -16.73 23.83 -8.98
C ASP A 42 -16.48 25.21 -9.65
N ASP A 43 -17.44 26.13 -9.57
CA ASP A 43 -17.41 27.44 -10.27
C ASP A 43 -16.22 28.33 -9.86
N GLY A 44 -15.58 27.99 -8.72
CA GLY A 44 -14.36 28.60 -8.22
C GLY A 44 -13.06 27.82 -8.47
N GLY A 45 -13.13 26.67 -9.17
CA GLY A 45 -12.01 25.83 -9.60
C GLY A 45 -10.81 25.80 -8.65
N ASN A 46 -10.83 24.97 -7.61
CA ASN A 46 -9.73 24.88 -6.65
C ASN A 46 -8.66 23.90 -7.14
N ALA A 47 -7.76 24.42 -8.00
CA ALA A 47 -6.68 23.64 -8.59
C ALA A 47 -5.73 23.05 -7.53
N ASP A 48 -5.40 23.79 -6.47
CA ASP A 48 -4.52 23.30 -5.41
C ASP A 48 -5.12 22.11 -4.69
N ARG A 49 -6.42 22.17 -4.37
CA ARG A 49 -7.15 21.05 -3.75
C ARG A 49 -7.26 19.85 -4.70
N ALA A 50 -7.44 20.11 -6.00
CA ALA A 50 -7.46 19.05 -6.99
C ALA A 50 -6.10 18.34 -7.10
N LEU A 51 -5.01 19.10 -7.14
CA LEU A 51 -3.65 18.56 -7.16
C LEU A 51 -3.35 17.72 -5.91
N LEU A 52 -3.73 18.21 -4.72
CA LEU A 52 -3.60 17.45 -3.48
C LEU A 52 -4.32 16.09 -3.57
N HIS A 53 -5.55 16.06 -4.08
CA HIS A 53 -6.27 14.81 -4.25
C HIS A 53 -5.63 13.90 -5.31
N LEU A 54 -5.05 14.45 -6.38
CA LEU A 54 -4.33 13.65 -7.38
C LEU A 54 -3.04 13.03 -6.82
N ASP A 55 -2.30 13.75 -5.98
CA ASP A 55 -1.09 13.24 -5.35
C ASP A 55 -1.40 12.05 -4.42
N GLU A 56 -2.47 12.14 -3.64
CA GLU A 56 -2.94 11.02 -2.81
C GLU A 56 -3.36 9.81 -3.66
N ALA A 57 -4.06 10.03 -4.79
CA ALA A 57 -4.38 8.94 -5.73
C ALA A 57 -3.12 8.27 -6.29
N ILE A 58 -2.09 9.05 -6.66
CA ILE A 58 -0.81 8.53 -7.14
C ILE A 58 -0.13 7.69 -6.05
N LEU A 59 -0.20 8.13 -4.79
CA LEU A 59 0.36 7.40 -3.67
C LEU A 59 -0.32 6.03 -3.47
N CYS A 60 -1.66 5.97 -3.57
CA CYS A 60 -2.41 4.71 -3.56
C CYS A 60 -1.99 3.78 -4.72
N LEU A 61 -1.85 4.31 -5.93
CA LEU A 61 -1.40 3.53 -7.10
C LEU A 61 0.06 3.04 -6.96
N ARG A 62 0.95 3.84 -6.37
CA ARG A 62 2.33 3.40 -6.08
C ARG A 62 2.37 2.27 -5.06
N ARG A 63 1.51 2.32 -4.03
CA ARG A 63 1.33 1.22 -3.07
C ARG A 63 0.80 -0.03 -3.79
N LEU A 64 -0.18 0.12 -4.68
CA LEU A 64 -0.70 -0.97 -5.51
C LEU A 64 0.42 -1.67 -6.31
N LEU A 65 1.30 -0.89 -6.95
CA LEU A 65 2.46 -1.43 -7.69
C LEU A 65 3.47 -2.14 -6.77
N ALA A 66 3.62 -1.70 -5.53
CA ALA A 66 4.42 -2.41 -4.53
C ALA A 66 3.77 -3.74 -4.13
N HIS A 67 2.45 -3.78 -3.92
CA HIS A 67 1.71 -5.01 -3.65
C HIS A 67 1.85 -6.04 -4.79
N GLY A 68 1.74 -5.60 -6.05
CA GLY A 68 1.92 -6.48 -7.22
C GLY A 68 3.33 -7.09 -7.31
N ARG A 69 4.37 -6.31 -6.99
CA ARG A 69 5.76 -6.80 -6.98
C ARG A 69 6.04 -7.78 -5.84
N SER A 70 5.51 -7.52 -4.64
CA SER A 70 5.63 -8.45 -3.50
C SER A 70 4.92 -9.78 -3.75
N SER A 71 3.82 -9.78 -4.52
CA SER A 71 3.13 -11.02 -4.92
C SER A 71 3.94 -11.84 -5.93
N ALA A 72 4.61 -11.19 -6.89
CA ALA A 72 5.44 -11.87 -7.90
C ALA A 72 6.64 -12.62 -7.29
N VAL A 73 7.31 -12.05 -6.28
CA VAL A 73 8.49 -12.68 -5.63
C VAL A 73 8.12 -13.97 -4.88
N ASN A 74 6.87 -14.13 -4.43
CA ASN A 74 6.39 -15.37 -3.82
C ASN A 74 5.89 -16.41 -4.83
N GLY A 75 5.59 -16.02 -6.07
CA GLY A 75 5.09 -16.92 -7.12
C GLY A 75 6.16 -17.82 -7.74
N GLU A 76 7.42 -17.38 -7.76
CA GLU A 76 8.52 -18.13 -8.38
C GLU A 76 9.09 -19.26 -7.50
N ARG A 77 8.79 -19.29 -6.19
CA ARG A 77 9.31 -20.32 -5.28
C ARG A 77 8.52 -21.64 -5.28
N SER A 78 7.36 -21.67 -5.93
CA SER A 78 6.41 -22.80 -5.85
C SER A 78 6.32 -23.66 -7.11
N ARG A 79 7.21 -23.51 -8.09
CA ARG A 79 7.32 -24.48 -9.19
C ARG A 79 8.30 -25.59 -8.78
N PRO A 80 7.83 -26.79 -8.37
CA PRO A 80 8.73 -27.93 -8.31
C PRO A 80 9.24 -28.17 -9.73
N ARG A 81 10.56 -28.14 -9.91
CA ARG A 81 11.18 -28.69 -11.11
C ARG A 81 10.90 -30.19 -11.11
N SER A 82 9.90 -30.63 -11.87
CA SER A 82 9.82 -32.02 -12.29
C SER A 82 10.97 -32.27 -13.27
N VAL A 83 11.93 -33.08 -12.83
CA VAL A 83 12.85 -33.86 -13.67
C VAL A 83 12.39 -35.31 -13.65
#